data_AF-A0A352UYE3-F1
#
_entry.id   AF-A0A352UYE3-F1
#
_cell.length_a   1.000
_cell.length_b   1.000
_cell.length_c   1.000
_cell.angle_alpha   90.00
_cell.angle_beta   90.00
_cell.angle_gamma   90.00
#
_symmetry.space_group_name_H-M   'P 1'
#
loop_
_entity.id
_entity.type
_entity.pdbx_description
1 polymer ?
#
loop_
_entity_poly.entity_id
_entity_poly.type
_entity_poly.pdbx_seq_one_letter_code
_entity_poly.pdbx_strand_id
1 'polypeptide(L)'
;TPLGMKVRAIIRNPQMAAACGIDVKQTNAITFALGSGLAGVAGVLMAGFRSVSPDMGATMVVDGFMVVVTGGVGSLLGTIAASGLLGEINALVAIFSNEIAGRAAVLAVVIGVILLKPAGLFTFKGR
;
A
#
# COMPACT_ATOMS: atom_id res chain seq x y z
N THR A 1 19.56 -5.37 -5.28
CA THR A 1 20.51 -4.36 -4.78
C THR A 1 21.07 -4.80 -3.44
N PRO A 2 22.31 -4.41 -3.08
CA PRO A 2 22.93 -4.79 -1.81
C PRO A 2 22.13 -4.32 -0.58
N LEU A 3 21.51 -3.13 -0.65
CA LEU A 3 20.57 -2.65 0.37
C LEU A 3 19.35 -3.56 0.52
N GLY A 4 18.73 -3.98 -0.59
CA GLY A 4 17.58 -4.89 -0.55
C GLY A 4 17.90 -6.27 0.03
N MET A 5 19.11 -6.79 -0.19
CA MET A 5 19.55 -8.04 0.44
C MET A 5 19.78 -7.87 1.94
N LYS A 6 20.39 -6.75 2.37
CA LYS A 6 20.58 -6.44 3.81
C LYS A 6 19.25 -6.32 4.53
N VAL A 7 18.26 -5.63 3.95
CA VAL A 7 16.91 -5.48 4.53
C VAL A 7 16.21 -6.84 4.64
N ARG A 8 16.26 -7.68 3.59
CA ARG A 8 15.67 -9.03 3.64
C ARG A 8 16.36 -9.94 4.66
N ALA A 9 17.67 -9.80 4.84
CA ALA A 9 18.42 -10.55 5.85
C ALA A 9 18.02 -10.15 7.28
N ILE A 10 17.85 -8.85 7.52
CA ILE A 10 17.39 -8.32 8.81
C ILE A 10 15.97 -8.81 9.15
N ILE A 11 15.05 -8.81 8.18
CA ILE A 11 13.66 -9.28 8.38
C ILE A 11 13.61 -10.76 8.77
N ARG A 12 14.54 -11.59 8.26
CA ARG A 12 14.62 -13.01 8.62
C ARG A 12 15.23 -13.25 9.99
N ASN A 13 16.38 -12.63 10.29
CA ASN A 13 17.02 -12.75 11.58
C ASN A 13 17.94 -11.54 11.87
N PRO A 14 17.48 -10.57 12.69
CA PRO A 14 18.25 -9.35 12.97
C PRO A 14 19.53 -9.62 13.78
N GLN A 15 19.53 -10.65 14.63
CA GLN A 15 20.70 -11.00 15.45
C GLN A 15 21.83 -11.57 14.59
N MET A 16 21.48 -12.46 13.64
CA MET A 16 22.45 -13.06 12.73
C MET A 16 22.99 -12.03 11.72
N ALA A 17 22.15 -11.08 11.26
CA ALA A 17 22.59 -9.99 10.40
C ALA A 17 23.62 -9.07 11.09
N ALA A 18 23.44 -8.76 12.38
CA ALA A 18 24.39 -7.99 13.17
C ALA A 18 25.75 -8.70 13.31
N ALA A 19 25.73 -10.03 13.49
CA ALA A 19 26.95 -10.84 13.59
C ALA A 19 27.76 -10.89 12.26
N CYS A 20 27.09 -10.72 11.12
CA CYS A 20 27.72 -10.61 9.80
C CYS A 20 28.25 -9.20 9.47
N GLY A 21 28.29 -8.28 10.44
CA GLY A 21 28.80 -6.92 10.25
C GLY A 21 27.81 -5.97 9.55
N ILE A 22 26.51 -6.31 9.51
CA ILE A 22 25.48 -5.39 9.02
C ILE A 22 25.03 -4.48 10.15
N ASP A 23 25.21 -3.17 9.99
CA ASP A 23 24.61 -2.18 10.88
C ASP A 23 23.08 -2.18 10.75
N VAL A 24 22.43 -3.00 11.59
CA VAL A 24 20.98 -3.14 11.65
C VAL A 24 20.31 -1.80 11.97
N LYS A 25 20.88 -1.00 12.88
CA LYS A 25 20.35 0.30 13.27
C LYS A 25 20.32 1.29 12.10
N GLN A 26 21.43 1.48 11.38
CA GLN A 26 21.46 2.40 10.23
C GLN A 26 20.59 1.89 9.08
N THR A 27 20.66 0.59 8.76
CA THR A 27 19.89 0.03 7.64
C THR A 27 18.38 0.14 7.89
N ASN A 28 17.93 -0.12 9.12
CA ASN A 28 16.53 0.07 9.51
C ASN A 28 16.14 1.55 9.57
N ALA A 29 17.00 2.42 10.10
CA ALA A 29 16.71 3.87 10.15
C ALA A 29 16.53 4.46 8.74
N ILE A 30 17.40 4.11 7.78
CA ILE A 30 17.29 4.58 6.40
C ILE A 30 16.02 4.04 5.74
N THR A 31 15.73 2.74 5.92
CA THR A 31 14.53 2.11 5.34
C THR A 31 13.25 2.71 5.92
N PHE A 32 13.24 2.96 7.23
CA PHE A 32 12.13 3.59 7.93
C PHE A 32 11.96 5.05 7.52
N ALA A 33 13.04 5.82 7.44
CA ALA A 33 13.00 7.22 7.02
C ALA A 33 12.49 7.38 5.58
N LEU A 34 12.85 6.46 4.67
CA LEU A 34 12.29 6.45 3.31
C LEU A 34 10.79 6.14 3.31
N GLY A 35 10.34 5.16 4.11
CA GLY A 35 8.94 4.79 4.20
C GLY A 35 8.07 5.88 4.83
N SER A 36 8.49 6.41 5.98
CA SER A 36 7.78 7.48 6.68
C SER A 36 7.84 8.80 5.91
N GLY A 37 8.94 9.08 5.20
CA GLY A 37 9.04 10.22 4.29
C GLY A 37 8.01 10.17 3.17
N LEU A 38 7.90 9.03 2.47
CA LEU A 38 6.88 8.84 1.43
C LEU A 38 5.46 8.94 1.99
N ALA A 39 5.20 8.34 3.16
CA ALA A 39 3.91 8.42 3.83
C ALA A 39 3.55 9.87 4.23
N GLY A 40 4.53 10.64 4.73
CA GLY A 40 4.37 12.04 5.10
C GLY A 40 4.04 12.91 3.89
N VAL A 41 4.75 12.75 2.78
CA VAL A 41 4.48 13.47 1.53
C VAL A 41 3.05 13.18 1.03
N ALA A 42 2.63 11.91 1.07
CA ALA A 42 1.27 11.52 0.69
C ALA A 42 0.20 12.15 1.60
N GLY A 43 0.44 12.18 2.92
CA GLY A 43 -0.46 12.78 3.90
C GLY A 43 -0.62 14.30 3.73
N VAL A 44 0.47 15.02 3.50
CA VAL A 44 0.44 16.48 3.26
C VAL A 44 -0.32 16.81 1.97
N LEU A 45 -0.12 16.02 0.90
CA LEU A 45 -0.89 16.20 -0.33
C LEU A 45 -2.39 16.05 -0.07
N MET A 46 -2.82 15.04 0.68
CA MET A 46 -4.25 14.82 0.96
C MET A 46 -4.86 15.90 1.88
N ALA A 47 -4.11 16.38 2.88
CA ALA A 47 -4.60 17.40 3.81
C ALA A 47 -4.95 18.73 3.12
N GLY A 48 -4.36 19.01 1.95
CA GLY A 48 -4.69 20.19 1.15
C GLY A 48 -6.02 20.10 0.40
N PHE A 49 -6.52 18.89 0.11
CA PHE A 49 -7.73 18.68 -0.70
C PHE A 49 -8.99 18.36 0.13
N ARG A 50 -8.86 17.92 1.38
CA ARG A 50 -9.98 17.50 2.24
C ARG A 50 -9.85 18.06 3.66
N SER A 51 -10.95 18.50 4.24
CA SER A 51 -11.00 18.93 5.64
C SER A 51 -10.63 17.79 6.56
N VAL A 52 -9.59 17.98 7.38
CA VAL A 52 -9.08 16.97 8.31
C VAL A 52 -10.13 16.64 9.37
N SER A 53 -10.71 15.45 9.30
CA SER A 53 -11.64 14.90 10.30
C SER A 53 -11.04 13.69 11.04
N PRO A 54 -11.41 13.40 12.29
CA PRO A 54 -10.82 12.30 13.06
C PRO A 54 -10.98 10.92 12.42
N ASP A 55 -11.97 10.73 11.55
CA ASP A 55 -12.27 9.50 10.83
C ASP A 55 -11.47 9.31 9.52
N MET A 56 -10.69 10.32 9.07
CA MET A 56 -9.92 10.22 7.81
C MET A 56 -8.88 9.11 7.86
N GLY A 57 -8.25 8.89 9.03
CA GLY A 57 -7.20 7.88 9.17
C GLY A 57 -7.72 6.47 8.93
N ALA A 58 -8.89 6.14 9.48
CA ALA A 58 -9.49 4.82 9.32
C ALA A 58 -9.86 4.55 7.85
N THR A 59 -10.48 5.53 7.19
CA THR A 59 -10.87 5.40 5.77
C THR A 59 -9.66 5.30 4.85
N MET A 60 -8.61 6.09 5.07
CA MET A 60 -7.37 6.05 4.29
C MET A 60 -6.60 4.72 4.45
N VAL A 61 -6.56 4.16 5.67
CA VAL A 61 -5.93 2.85 5.92
C VAL A 61 -6.71 1.73 5.25
N VAL A 62 -8.04 1.77 5.30
CA VAL A 62 -8.90 0.78 4.65
C VAL A 62 -8.73 0.83 3.13
N ASP A 63 -8.79 2.01 2.52
CA ASP A 63 -8.58 2.19 1.06
C ASP A 63 -7.16 1.76 0.64
N GLY A 64 -6.15 2.06 1.46
CA GLY A 64 -4.77 1.63 1.22
C GLY A 64 -4.60 0.10 1.27
N PHE A 65 -5.19 -0.55 2.28
CA PHE A 65 -5.17 -2.00 2.41
C PHE A 65 -5.86 -2.68 1.22
N MET A 66 -7.02 -2.14 0.83
CA MET A 66 -7.82 -2.59 -0.28
C MET A 66 -7.08 -2.57 -1.63
N VAL A 67 -6.34 -1.49 -1.90
CA VAL A 67 -5.48 -1.36 -3.09
C VAL A 67 -4.33 -2.36 -3.06
N VAL A 68 -3.67 -2.55 -1.91
CA VAL A 68 -2.54 -3.49 -1.77
C VAL A 68 -2.99 -4.94 -1.93
N VAL A 69 -4.13 -5.33 -1.37
CA VAL A 69 -4.69 -6.68 -1.51
C VAL A 69 -5.09 -6.95 -2.97
N THR A 70 -5.71 -5.97 -3.63
CA THR A 70 -6.09 -6.04 -5.05
C THR A 70 -4.87 -6.13 -5.98
N GLY A 71 -3.82 -5.36 -5.70
CA GLY A 71 -2.56 -5.39 -6.44
C GLY A 71 -1.74 -6.67 -6.22
N GLY A 72 -1.90 -7.33 -5.08
CA GLY A 72 -1.20 -8.54 -4.66
C GLY A 72 -0.05 -8.23 -3.67
N VAL A 73 0.02 -9.01 -2.59
CA VAL A 73 0.83 -8.76 -1.37
C VAL A 73 2.37 -8.79 -1.55
N GLY A 74 2.87 -8.82 -2.79
CA GLY A 74 4.31 -8.90 -3.08
C GLY A 74 4.75 -8.23 -4.38
N SER A 75 3.85 -7.56 -5.10
CA SER A 75 4.15 -6.94 -6.40
C SER A 75 3.95 -5.43 -6.34
N LEU A 76 5.06 -4.68 -6.25
CA LEU A 76 5.02 -3.21 -6.26
C LEU A 76 4.35 -2.67 -7.53
N LEU A 77 4.62 -3.28 -8.68
CA LEU A 77 3.99 -2.90 -9.95
C LEU A 77 2.48 -3.21 -9.96
N GLY A 78 2.07 -4.33 -9.35
CA GLY A 78 0.67 -4.70 -9.23
C GLY A 78 -0.12 -3.69 -8.39
N THR A 79 0.46 -3.23 -7.29
CA THR A 79 -0.14 -2.22 -6.40
C THR A 79 -0.27 -0.85 -7.07
N ILE A 80 0.74 -0.40 -7.84
CA ILE A 80 0.70 0.89 -8.55
C ILE A 80 -0.38 0.88 -9.66
N ALA A 81 -0.47 -0.21 -10.42
CA ALA A 81 -1.51 -0.35 -11.44
C ALA A 81 -2.91 -0.43 -10.81
N ALA A 82 -3.04 -1.16 -9.70
CA ALA A 82 -4.28 -1.27 -8.95
C ALA A 82 -4.72 0.06 -8.33
N SER A 83 -3.79 0.86 -7.78
CA SER A 83 -4.12 2.18 -7.22
C SER A 83 -4.63 3.14 -8.30
N GLY A 84 -4.06 3.08 -9.51
CA GLY A 84 -4.53 3.86 -10.65
C GLY A 84 -5.93 3.43 -11.09
N LEU A 85 -6.13 2.13 -11.35
CA LEU A 85 -7.44 1.61 -11.80
C LEU A 85 -8.55 1.82 -10.77
N LEU A 86 -8.29 1.50 -9.50
CA LEU A 86 -9.28 1.70 -8.43
C LEU A 86 -9.54 3.19 -8.18
N GLY A 87 -8.52 4.04 -8.30
CA GLY A 87 -8.66 5.50 -8.21
C GLY A 87 -9.56 6.07 -9.32
N GLU A 88 -9.33 5.68 -10.57
CA GLU A 88 -10.14 6.11 -11.72
C GLU A 88 -11.59 5.62 -11.63
N ILE A 89 -11.79 4.35 -11.25
CA ILE A 89 -13.13 3.80 -11.03
C ILE A 89 -13.84 4.55 -9.89
N ASN A 90 -13.12 4.87 -8.81
CA ASN A 90 -13.67 5.68 -7.72
C ASN A 90 -14.07 7.09 -8.17
N ALA A 91 -13.23 7.74 -8.98
CA ALA A 91 -13.53 9.08 -9.49
C ALA A 91 -14.76 9.07 -10.42
N LEU A 92 -14.88 8.07 -11.30
CA LEU A 92 -16.03 7.90 -12.19
C LEU A 92 -17.32 7.60 -11.41
N VAL A 93 -17.24 6.77 -10.37
CA VAL A 93 -18.41 6.45 -9.51
C VAL A 93 -18.80 7.64 -8.63
N ALA A 94 -17.84 8.44 -8.16
CA ALA A 94 -18.12 9.66 -7.39
C ALA A 94 -18.86 10.73 -8.21
N ILE A 95 -18.66 10.77 -9.53
CA ILE A 95 -19.41 11.65 -10.45
C ILE A 95 -20.88 11.19 -10.59
N PHE A 96 -21.13 9.88 -10.49
CA PHE A 96 -22.45 9.28 -10.73
C PHE A 96 -23.27 8.95 -9.47
N SER A 97 -22.67 8.80 -8.28
CA SER A 97 -23.34 8.24 -7.09
C SER A 97 -23.11 9.04 -5.80
N ASN A 98 -24.21 9.32 -5.11
CA ASN A 98 -24.30 9.93 -3.78
C ASN A 98 -23.35 9.22 -2.79
N GLU A 99 -22.71 9.99 -1.90
CA GLU A 99 -21.50 9.66 -1.12
C GLU A 99 -21.55 8.34 -0.31
N ILE A 100 -22.75 7.83 -0.04
CA ILE A 100 -23.03 6.58 0.69
C ILE A 100 -23.05 5.36 -0.25
N ALA A 101 -23.63 5.51 -1.46
CA ALA A 101 -23.67 4.44 -2.46
C ALA A 101 -22.26 4.18 -3.04
N GLY A 102 -21.42 5.22 -3.13
CA GLY A 102 -20.03 5.09 -3.55
C GLY A 102 -19.21 4.18 -2.62
N ARG A 103 -19.30 4.35 -1.29
CA ARG A 103 -18.60 3.48 -0.33
C ARG A 103 -19.09 2.03 -0.37
N ALA A 104 -20.39 1.81 -0.55
CA ALA A 104 -20.96 0.46 -0.68
C ALA A 104 -20.55 -0.23 -1.98
N ALA A 105 -20.52 0.51 -3.10
CA ALA A 105 -20.06 0.01 -4.39
C ALA A 105 -18.57 -0.36 -4.36
N VAL A 106 -17.74 0.44 -3.68
CA VAL A 106 -16.31 0.15 -3.48
C VAL A 106 -16.12 -1.16 -2.71
N LEU A 107 -16.80 -1.35 -1.59
CA LEU A 107 -16.76 -2.61 -0.85
C LEU A 107 -17.20 -3.81 -1.70
N ALA A 108 -18.25 -3.65 -2.50
CA ALA A 108 -18.75 -4.69 -3.40
C ALA A 108 -17.74 -5.02 -4.53
N VAL A 109 -17.08 -4.01 -5.10
CA VAL A 109 -16.04 -4.19 -6.13
C VAL A 109 -14.84 -4.91 -5.53
N VAL A 110 -14.45 -4.60 -4.30
CA VAL A 110 -13.32 -5.25 -3.61
C VAL A 110 -13.62 -6.71 -3.32
N ILE A 111 -14.81 -6.99 -2.80
CA ILE A 111 -15.28 -8.36 -2.60
C ILE A 111 -15.30 -9.10 -3.95
N GLY A 112 -15.77 -8.45 -5.02
CA GLY A 112 -15.77 -9.01 -6.38
C GLY A 112 -14.37 -9.28 -6.93
N VAL A 113 -13.42 -8.39 -6.70
CA VAL A 113 -12.03 -8.53 -7.16
C VAL A 113 -11.28 -9.62 -6.38
N ILE A 114 -11.51 -9.71 -5.07
CA ILE A 114 -11.01 -10.83 -4.23
C ILE A 114 -11.59 -12.16 -4.72
N LEU A 115 -12.86 -12.20 -5.12
CA LEU A 115 -13.53 -13.38 -5.66
C LEU A 115 -13.04 -13.79 -7.05
N LEU A 116 -12.80 -12.84 -7.96
CA LEU A 116 -12.41 -13.13 -9.35
C LEU A 116 -10.93 -13.48 -9.52
N LYS A 117 -10.04 -12.98 -8.65
CA LYS A 117 -8.60 -13.30 -8.75
C LYS A 117 -7.90 -13.15 -7.40
N PRO A 118 -7.96 -14.16 -6.51
CA PRO A 118 -7.42 -14.11 -5.15
C PRO A 118 -5.88 -13.96 -5.07
N ALA A 119 -5.19 -13.89 -6.21
CA ALA A 119 -3.72 -13.79 -6.32
C ALA A 119 -3.20 -12.46 -6.92
N GLY A 120 -4.09 -11.50 -7.24
CA GLY A 120 -3.72 -10.17 -7.77
C GLY A 120 -3.48 -10.10 -9.28
N LEU A 121 -3.47 -8.89 -9.84
CA LEU A 121 -3.36 -8.63 -11.28
C LEU A 121 -2.01 -9.08 -11.88
N PHE A 122 -0.93 -9.01 -11.08
CA PHE A 122 0.40 -9.50 -11.42
C PHE A 122 1.03 -10.25 -10.23
N THR A 123 0.79 -11.56 -10.15
CA THR A 123 1.59 -12.45 -9.31
C THR A 123 3.02 -12.49 -9.86
N PHE A 124 3.97 -11.86 -9.17
CA PHE A 124 5.38 -12.10 -9.44
C PHE A 124 5.68 -13.53 -8.99
N LYS A 125 5.83 -14.45 -9.95
CA LYS A 125 6.31 -15.82 -9.72
C LYS A 125 7.78 -15.72 -9.30
N GLY A 126 8.02 -15.62 -7.99
CA GLY A 126 9.35 -15.71 -7.43
C GLY A 126 9.92 -17.10 -7.68
N ARG A 127 11.08 -17.16 -8.34
CA ARG A 127 11.99 -18.30 -8.26
C ARG A 127 12.76 -18.23 -6.94
#